data_AF-A0A3B5ACV5-F1
#
_entry.id   AF-A0A3B5ACV5-F1
#
_cell.length_a   1.000
_cell.length_b   1.000
_cell.length_c   1.000
_cell.angle_alpha   90.00
_cell.angle_beta   90.00
_cell.angle_gamma   90.00
#
_symmetry.space_group_name_H-M   'P 1'
#
loop_
_entity.id
_entity.type
_entity.pdbx_description
1 polymer ?
#
loop_
_entity_poly.entity_id
_entity_poly.type
_entity_poly.pdbx_seq_one_letter_code
_entity_poly.pdbx_strand_id
1 'polypeptide(L)'
;MVKRKSLDDNEPECGKGIPFPIQTFLWRQTSAFLRPKLGKQYEASCVSFERVLVENKLHGLSPALSEAIQSISRWELVQAALPHVLHCTSILLSNRNKLGHQDKLGVAETKLLHTLHWMLLEAAQECNHEPSLGHGWSAGSSSSAFLQPVGNQGSSPGAPGSCSGSEDEHTRTKLFHKSMATVELFVFLFAPLIHRIKESDLTFRLASGLVIWQPMWEHRQPDIPAFTALIKPVRNIVTAKRNSPVNNQCSPCGSGNPGPMVSF
;
A
#
# COMPACT_ATOMS: atom_id res chain seq x y z
N MET A 1 18.69 -25.39 -37.22
CA MET A 1 17.68 -24.42 -36.77
C MET A 1 17.22 -24.80 -35.38
N VAL A 2 17.64 -24.06 -34.35
CA VAL A 2 17.17 -24.26 -32.97
C VAL A 2 16.27 -23.08 -32.63
N LYS A 3 14.97 -23.36 -32.52
CA LYS A 3 13.93 -22.37 -32.21
C LYS A 3 14.07 -21.99 -30.73
N ARG A 4 14.70 -20.83 -30.46
CA ARG A 4 14.71 -20.24 -29.11
C ARG A 4 13.28 -19.83 -28.75
N LYS A 5 12.73 -20.49 -27.73
CA LYS A 5 11.48 -20.12 -27.07
C LYS A 5 11.72 -18.78 -26.37
N SER A 6 11.01 -17.73 -26.79
CA SER A 6 10.98 -16.45 -26.09
C SER A 6 10.43 -16.71 -24.69
N LEU A 7 11.21 -16.40 -23.66
CA LEU A 7 10.68 -16.27 -22.32
C LEU A 7 9.77 -15.05 -22.35
N ASP A 8 8.50 -15.31 -22.15
CA ASP A 8 7.44 -14.34 -21.97
C ASP A 8 7.86 -13.38 -20.84
N ASP A 9 7.89 -12.10 -21.18
CA ASP A 9 8.16 -10.98 -20.29
C ASP A 9 6.96 -10.84 -19.36
N ASN A 10 6.95 -11.59 -18.27
CA ASN A 10 6.04 -11.41 -17.15
C ASN A 10 6.88 -10.92 -15.95
N GLU A 11 7.58 -9.81 -16.16
CA GLU A 11 7.98 -8.99 -15.02
C GLU A 11 6.67 -8.56 -14.33
N PRO A 12 6.48 -8.85 -13.03
CA PRO A 12 5.34 -8.34 -12.31
C PRO A 12 5.33 -6.82 -12.43
N GLU A 13 4.17 -6.19 -12.62
CA GLU A 13 4.00 -4.72 -12.70
C GLU A 13 4.37 -3.97 -11.40
N CYS A 14 5.46 -4.35 -10.73
CA CYS A 14 6.11 -3.60 -9.68
C CYS A 14 6.85 -2.40 -10.31
N GLY A 15 6.11 -1.44 -10.86
CA GLY A 15 6.74 -0.33 -11.59
C GLY A 15 5.86 0.84 -12.00
N LYS A 16 4.53 0.75 -11.95
CA LYS A 16 3.68 1.92 -12.17
C LYS A 16 3.73 2.78 -10.91
N GLY A 17 4.55 3.83 -10.93
CA GLY A 17 4.60 4.81 -9.85
C GLY A 17 3.21 5.39 -9.55
N ILE A 18 3.01 5.88 -8.32
CA ILE A 18 1.72 6.47 -7.92
C ILE A 18 1.36 7.64 -8.85
N PRO A 19 0.14 7.71 -9.41
CA PRO A 19 -0.28 8.81 -10.26
C PRO A 19 -0.06 10.20 -9.63
N PHE A 20 0.39 11.16 -10.44
CA PHE A 20 0.70 12.52 -9.98
C PHE A 20 -0.45 13.23 -9.23
N PRO A 21 -1.73 13.11 -9.65
CA PRO A 21 -2.84 13.70 -8.89
C PRO A 21 -2.94 13.16 -7.45
N ILE A 22 -2.67 11.87 -7.24
CA ILE A 22 -2.65 11.26 -5.90
C ILE A 22 -1.47 11.80 -5.08
N GLN A 23 -0.27 11.86 -5.68
CA GLN A 23 0.90 12.43 -4.99
C GLN A 23 0.63 13.86 -4.55
N THR A 24 0.05 14.68 -5.44
CA THR A 24 -0.32 16.07 -5.15
C THR A 24 -1.37 16.16 -4.05
N PHE A 25 -2.38 15.28 -4.07
CA PHE A 25 -3.39 15.20 -3.02
C PHE A 25 -2.76 14.90 -1.66
N LEU A 26 -1.97 13.82 -1.55
CA LEU A 26 -1.33 13.40 -0.30
C LEU A 26 -0.38 14.48 0.24
N TRP A 27 0.39 15.12 -0.64
CA TRP A 27 1.25 16.24 -0.29
C TRP A 27 0.45 17.40 0.28
N ARG A 28 -0.65 17.81 -0.39
CA ARG A 28 -1.52 18.89 0.09
C ARG A 28 -2.09 18.57 1.47
N GLN A 29 -2.56 17.35 1.71
CA GLN A 29 -3.09 16.97 3.02
C GLN A 29 -2.00 17.04 4.11
N THR A 30 -0.80 16.53 3.81
CA THR A 30 0.32 16.54 4.75
C THR A 30 0.82 17.95 5.05
N SER A 31 0.87 18.81 4.02
CA SER A 31 1.35 20.19 4.13
C SER A 31 0.56 21.04 5.13
N ALA A 32 -0.71 20.68 5.41
CA ALA A 32 -1.52 21.35 6.41
C ALA A 32 -0.96 21.20 7.84
N PHE A 33 -0.21 20.14 8.11
CA PHE A 33 0.40 19.81 9.40
C PHE A 33 1.82 20.35 9.54
N LEU A 34 2.54 20.53 8.43
CA LEU A 34 3.96 20.92 8.42
C LEU A 34 4.21 22.42 8.58
N ARG A 35 3.17 23.24 8.75
CA ARG A 35 3.34 24.68 8.95
C ARG A 35 3.90 24.97 10.35
N PRO A 36 4.69 26.06 10.53
CA PRO A 36 5.25 26.45 11.83
C PRO A 36 4.21 26.61 12.95
N LYS A 37 2.97 26.95 12.57
CA LYS A 37 1.81 26.95 13.46
C LYS A 37 0.71 26.09 12.85
N LEU A 38 0.21 25.16 13.65
CA LEU A 38 -0.90 24.28 13.29
C LEU A 38 -2.21 25.08 13.28
N GLY A 39 -2.56 25.62 12.11
CA GLY A 39 -3.84 26.30 11.88
C GLY A 39 -4.94 25.32 11.47
N LYS A 40 -6.21 25.72 11.53
CA LYS A 40 -7.41 24.87 11.38
C LYS A 40 -7.52 23.99 10.12
N GLN A 41 -6.69 24.21 9.10
CA GLN A 41 -6.72 23.43 7.86
C GLN A 41 -6.47 21.92 8.07
N TYR A 42 -5.76 21.54 9.13
CA TYR A 42 -5.50 20.11 9.42
C TYR A 42 -6.80 19.33 9.69
N GLU A 43 -7.84 19.98 10.21
CA GLU A 43 -9.12 19.35 10.50
C GLU A 43 -9.78 18.85 9.20
N ALA A 44 -9.74 19.67 8.14
CA ALA A 44 -10.21 19.29 6.82
C ALA A 44 -9.39 18.13 6.23
N SER A 45 -8.08 18.10 6.48
CA SER A 45 -7.22 16.99 6.07
C SER A 45 -7.55 15.68 6.80
N CYS A 46 -7.85 15.72 8.10
CA CYS A 46 -8.30 14.53 8.85
C CYS A 46 -9.59 13.96 8.26
N VAL A 47 -10.57 14.83 7.97
CA VAL A 47 -11.83 14.41 7.33
C VAL A 47 -11.58 13.86 5.92
N SER A 48 -10.71 14.50 5.16
CA SER A 48 -10.38 14.07 3.80
C SER A 48 -9.69 12.70 3.79
N PHE A 49 -8.79 12.41 4.72
CA PHE A 49 -8.14 11.11 4.81
C PHE A 49 -9.14 10.00 5.13
N GLU A 50 -9.96 10.17 6.16
CA GLU A 50 -10.99 9.19 6.54
C GLU A 50 -11.95 8.93 5.37
N ARG A 51 -12.48 9.99 4.75
CA ARG A 51 -13.43 9.88 3.64
C ARG A 51 -12.86 9.14 2.43
N VAL A 52 -11.62 9.43 2.05
CA VAL A 52 -11.02 8.88 0.83
C VAL A 52 -10.44 7.49 1.07
N LEU A 53 -9.74 7.28 2.19
CA LEU A 53 -9.02 6.03 2.46
C LEU A 53 -9.92 4.97 3.10
N VAL A 54 -10.69 5.36 4.13
CA VAL A 54 -11.51 4.45 4.93
C VAL A 54 -12.90 4.27 4.33
N GLU A 55 -13.58 5.37 4.00
CA GLU A 55 -14.95 5.30 3.47
C GLU A 55 -14.99 5.06 1.95
N ASN A 56 -13.85 5.17 1.25
CA ASN A 56 -13.73 5.06 -0.20
C ASN A 56 -14.70 6.00 -0.98
N LYS A 57 -15.00 7.18 -0.44
CA LYS A 57 -15.96 8.14 -1.04
C LYS A 57 -15.24 9.21 -1.84
N LEU A 58 -15.26 9.06 -3.17
CA LEU A 58 -14.57 9.95 -4.11
C LEU A 58 -15.41 11.14 -4.62
N HIS A 59 -16.70 11.18 -4.30
CA HIS A 59 -17.57 12.30 -4.71
C HIS A 59 -17.01 13.65 -4.23
N GLY A 60 -17.12 14.71 -5.02
CA GLY A 60 -16.64 16.05 -4.67
C GLY A 60 -15.11 16.26 -4.76
N LEU A 61 -14.35 15.24 -5.15
CA LEU A 61 -12.95 15.41 -5.57
C LEU A 61 -12.88 15.95 -7.02
N SER A 62 -11.72 16.47 -7.43
CA SER A 62 -11.52 16.87 -8.82
C SER A 62 -11.57 15.65 -9.75
N PRO A 63 -12.06 15.79 -11.00
CA PRO A 63 -12.14 14.66 -11.95
C PRO A 63 -10.79 13.94 -12.12
N ALA A 64 -9.70 14.70 -12.31
CA ALA A 64 -8.35 14.15 -12.45
C ALA A 64 -7.87 13.35 -11.22
N LEU A 65 -8.29 13.73 -10.00
CA LEU A 65 -7.95 12.97 -8.79
C LEU A 65 -8.79 11.70 -8.68
N SER A 66 -10.09 11.79 -8.96
CA SER A 66 -10.99 10.63 -8.93
C SER A 66 -10.57 9.57 -9.95
N GLU A 67 -10.27 9.96 -11.18
CA GLU A 67 -9.76 9.07 -12.23
C GLU A 67 -8.43 8.43 -11.83
N ALA A 68 -7.52 9.21 -11.23
CA ALA A 68 -6.24 8.69 -10.76
C ALA A 68 -6.39 7.70 -9.60
N ILE A 69 -7.33 7.93 -8.68
CA ILE A 69 -7.62 6.98 -7.59
C ILE A 69 -8.21 5.68 -8.14
N GLN A 70 -9.09 5.78 -9.13
CA GLN A 70 -9.71 4.61 -9.76
C GLN A 70 -8.76 3.82 -10.68
N SER A 71 -7.62 4.40 -11.07
CA SER A 71 -6.65 3.73 -11.95
C SER A 71 -5.64 2.85 -11.21
N ILE A 72 -5.64 2.86 -9.88
CA ILE A 72 -4.84 1.96 -9.03
C ILE A 72 -5.76 1.18 -8.09
N SER A 73 -5.26 0.08 -7.53
CA SER A 73 -6.02 -0.63 -6.51
C SER A 73 -6.16 0.23 -5.24
N ARG A 74 -7.26 0.02 -4.49
CA ARG A 74 -7.47 0.67 -3.19
C ARG A 74 -6.30 0.39 -2.24
N TRP A 75 -5.73 -0.81 -2.30
CA TRP A 75 -4.59 -1.19 -1.50
C TRP A 75 -3.32 -0.39 -1.83
N GLU A 76 -3.03 -0.17 -3.11
CA GLU A 76 -1.91 0.68 -3.53
C GLU A 76 -2.08 2.14 -3.06
N LEU A 77 -3.31 2.66 -3.07
CA LEU A 77 -3.62 3.98 -2.51
C LEU A 77 -3.33 4.02 -1.00
N VAL A 78 -3.79 3.01 -0.25
CA VAL A 78 -3.54 2.90 1.20
C VAL A 78 -2.04 2.83 1.50
N GLN A 79 -1.29 2.02 0.76
CA GLN A 79 0.16 1.91 0.92
C GLN A 79 0.87 3.24 0.59
N ALA A 80 0.43 3.96 -0.44
CA ALA A 80 0.96 5.28 -0.77
C ALA A 80 0.65 6.32 0.31
N ALA A 81 -0.54 6.25 0.93
CA ALA A 81 -1.00 7.22 1.92
C ALA A 81 -0.47 7.00 3.34
N LEU A 82 -0.08 5.76 3.70
CA LEU A 82 0.32 5.41 5.06
C LEU A 82 1.42 6.30 5.66
N PRO A 83 2.56 6.57 4.99
CA PRO A 83 3.58 7.47 5.54
C PRO A 83 3.03 8.88 5.82
N HIS A 84 2.09 9.37 5.01
CA HIS A 84 1.45 10.66 5.23
C HIS A 84 0.56 10.67 6.47
N VAL A 85 -0.26 9.64 6.65
CA VAL A 85 -1.14 9.50 7.83
C VAL A 85 -0.31 9.35 9.10
N LEU A 86 0.78 8.58 9.07
CA LEU A 86 1.73 8.46 10.19
C LEU A 86 2.28 9.82 10.62
N HIS A 87 2.80 10.61 9.67
CA HIS A 87 3.32 11.96 9.94
C HIS A 87 2.25 12.92 10.47
N CYS A 88 1.07 12.94 9.85
CA CYS A 88 -0.01 13.83 10.28
C CYS A 88 -0.45 13.50 11.71
N THR A 89 -0.55 12.21 12.03
CA THR A 89 -0.98 11.74 13.36
C THR A 89 0.03 12.11 14.43
N SER A 90 1.32 11.91 14.17
CA SER A 90 2.37 12.25 15.15
C SER A 90 2.47 13.75 15.41
N ILE A 91 2.32 14.59 14.38
CA ILE A 91 2.26 16.05 14.52
C ILE A 91 1.04 16.46 15.35
N LEU A 92 -0.10 15.83 15.11
CA LEU A 92 -1.32 16.14 15.84
C LEU A 92 -1.21 15.75 17.32
N LEU A 93 -0.76 14.53 17.62
CA LEU A 93 -0.54 14.05 18.99
C LEU A 93 0.54 14.84 19.75
N SER A 94 1.61 15.24 19.08
CA SER A 94 2.65 16.08 19.71
C SER A 94 2.16 17.48 20.06
N ASN A 95 1.12 17.97 19.38
CA ASN A 95 0.50 19.26 19.65
C ASN A 95 -0.82 19.17 20.44
N ARG A 96 -1.31 17.97 20.80
CA ARG A 96 -2.61 17.78 21.49
C ARG A 96 -2.80 18.72 22.69
N ASN A 97 -1.73 18.90 23.45
CA ASN A 97 -1.69 19.76 24.62
C ASN A 97 -1.95 21.24 24.28
N LYS A 98 -1.34 21.72 23.18
CA LYS A 98 -1.46 23.11 22.70
C LYS A 98 -2.81 23.35 22.02
N LEU A 99 -3.46 22.29 21.55
CA LEU A 99 -4.81 22.32 20.98
C LEU A 99 -5.91 22.31 22.06
N GLY A 100 -5.55 22.15 23.35
CA GLY A 100 -6.50 22.07 24.45
C GLY A 100 -7.06 20.67 24.71
N HIS A 101 -6.50 19.64 24.08
CA HIS A 101 -6.95 18.24 24.17
C HIS A 101 -6.12 17.42 25.18
N GLN A 102 -5.92 17.97 26.38
CA GLN A 102 -5.07 17.37 27.43
C GLN A 102 -5.68 16.09 28.01
N ASP A 103 -6.99 16.11 28.24
CA ASP A 103 -7.68 15.05 28.98
C ASP A 103 -8.31 14.01 28.07
N LYS A 104 -8.69 14.41 26.86
CA LYS A 104 -9.32 13.55 25.85
C LYS A 104 -8.91 13.97 24.45
N LEU A 105 -9.00 13.05 23.49
CA LEU A 105 -8.81 13.36 22.08
C LEU A 105 -9.92 14.25 21.53
N GLY A 106 -9.54 15.23 20.72
CA GLY A 106 -10.46 16.02 19.90
C GLY A 106 -10.93 15.28 18.65
N VAL A 107 -11.91 15.85 17.94
CA VAL A 107 -12.52 15.21 16.76
C VAL A 107 -11.49 14.86 15.68
N ALA A 108 -10.58 15.78 15.39
CA ALA A 108 -9.55 15.57 14.38
C ALA A 108 -8.53 14.49 14.77
N GLU A 109 -8.16 14.44 16.05
CA GLU A 109 -7.26 13.40 16.61
C GLU A 109 -7.93 12.04 16.50
N THR A 110 -9.18 11.93 16.93
CA THR A 110 -9.96 10.69 16.87
C THR A 110 -10.11 10.19 15.44
N LYS A 111 -10.45 11.06 14.47
CA LYS A 111 -10.61 10.66 13.06
C LYS A 111 -9.31 10.16 12.45
N LEU A 112 -8.22 10.87 12.70
CA LEU A 112 -6.93 10.53 12.12
C LEU A 112 -6.33 9.28 12.75
N LEU A 113 -6.47 9.14 14.08
CA LEU A 113 -6.03 7.95 14.80
C LEU A 113 -6.85 6.71 14.38
N HIS A 114 -8.17 6.87 14.19
CA HIS A 114 -9.01 5.81 13.65
C HIS A 114 -8.57 5.42 12.22
N THR A 115 -8.29 6.41 11.36
CA THR A 115 -7.76 6.15 10.01
C THR A 115 -6.47 5.34 10.08
N LEU A 116 -5.54 5.72 10.97
CA LEU A 116 -4.29 5.00 11.16
C LEU A 116 -4.51 3.56 11.66
N HIS A 117 -5.39 3.35 12.65
CA HIS A 117 -5.69 2.01 13.18
C HIS A 117 -6.29 1.12 12.10
N TRP A 118 -7.26 1.64 11.34
CA TRP A 118 -7.85 0.92 10.23
C TRP A 118 -6.79 0.51 9.18
N MET A 119 -5.89 1.42 8.81
CA MET A 119 -4.80 1.12 7.85
C MET A 119 -3.85 0.02 8.33
N LEU A 120 -3.57 -0.05 9.64
CA LEU A 120 -2.63 -1.02 10.21
C LEU A 120 -3.26 -2.38 10.52
N LEU A 121 -4.57 -2.41 10.79
CA LEU A 121 -5.27 -3.60 11.30
C LEU A 121 -6.18 -4.27 10.25
N GLU A 122 -6.96 -3.48 9.53
CA GLU A 122 -8.13 -3.96 8.80
C GLU A 122 -8.02 -3.75 7.28
N ALA A 123 -7.32 -2.69 6.85
CA ALA A 123 -7.28 -2.27 5.45
C ALA A 123 -6.78 -3.33 4.48
N ALA A 124 -5.80 -4.15 4.88
CA ALA A 124 -5.29 -5.22 4.03
C ALA A 124 -6.36 -6.26 3.70
N GLN A 125 -7.26 -6.55 4.63
CA GLN A 125 -8.34 -7.53 4.41
C GLN A 125 -9.47 -6.88 3.61
N GLU A 126 -9.91 -5.69 4.02
CA GLU A 126 -11.00 -4.98 3.35
C GLU A 126 -10.70 -4.60 1.90
N CYS A 127 -9.45 -4.23 1.58
CA CYS A 127 -9.07 -3.88 0.22
C CYS A 127 -8.94 -5.10 -0.70
N ASN A 128 -8.72 -6.30 -0.15
CA ASN A 128 -8.63 -7.55 -0.93
C ASN A 128 -10.00 -8.18 -1.22
N HIS A 129 -11.02 -7.83 -0.44
CA HIS A 129 -12.38 -8.36 -0.58
C HIS A 129 -13.27 -7.58 -1.56
N GLU A 130 -12.75 -6.57 -2.28
CA GLU A 130 -13.49 -5.92 -3.36
C GLU A 130 -13.81 -6.98 -4.42
N PRO A 131 -15.09 -7.38 -4.59
CA PRO A 131 -15.47 -8.19 -5.72
C PRO A 131 -15.19 -7.31 -6.93
N SER A 132 -14.27 -7.73 -7.78
CA SER A 132 -14.02 -7.10 -9.08
C SER A 132 -15.36 -6.96 -9.79
N LEU A 133 -15.98 -5.77 -9.68
CA LEU A 133 -17.22 -5.42 -10.34
C LEU A 133 -16.91 -5.31 -11.82
N GLY A 134 -17.00 -6.47 -12.48
CA GLY A 134 -16.98 -6.60 -13.91
C GLY A 134 -18.02 -5.67 -14.50
N HIS A 135 -17.57 -4.87 -15.46
CA HIS A 135 -18.43 -4.19 -16.41
C HIS A 135 -19.42 -5.20 -17.01
N GLY A 136 -20.72 -4.96 -16.79
CA GLY A 136 -21.78 -5.85 -17.22
C GLY A 136 -23.17 -5.21 -17.17
N TRP A 137 -23.29 -3.98 -17.65
CA TRP A 137 -24.54 -3.48 -18.20
C TRP A 137 -25.11 -4.48 -19.24
N SER A 138 -26.23 -5.14 -18.93
CA SER A 138 -27.32 -5.44 -19.88
C SER A 138 -28.46 -6.23 -19.23
N ALA A 139 -29.65 -5.63 -19.34
CA ALA A 139 -30.98 -6.25 -19.51
C ALA A 139 -31.47 -7.24 -18.44
N GLY A 140 -32.43 -6.78 -17.63
CA GLY A 140 -33.20 -7.63 -16.73
C GLY A 140 -34.28 -8.46 -17.41
N SER A 141 -34.98 -9.29 -16.63
CA SER A 141 -36.44 -9.40 -16.63
C SER A 141 -36.91 -10.30 -15.49
N SER A 142 -38.04 -9.91 -14.91
CA SER A 142 -38.82 -10.61 -13.87
C SER A 142 -39.49 -11.87 -14.41
N SER A 143 -39.66 -12.92 -13.57
CA SER A 143 -40.98 -13.41 -13.08
C SER A 143 -40.99 -14.88 -12.59
N SER A 144 -41.46 -15.06 -11.34
CA SER A 144 -42.34 -16.10 -10.77
C SER A 144 -42.30 -17.59 -11.20
N ALA A 145 -42.28 -18.47 -10.18
CA ALA A 145 -43.33 -19.47 -9.85
C ALA A 145 -42.86 -20.94 -9.67
N PHE A 146 -43.36 -21.52 -8.56
CA PHE A 146 -43.87 -22.89 -8.37
C PHE A 146 -42.95 -24.07 -7.99
N LEU A 147 -43.62 -25.01 -7.31
CA LEU A 147 -43.17 -26.05 -6.38
C LEU A 147 -42.52 -27.30 -7.01
N GLN A 148 -41.76 -28.00 -6.16
CA GLN A 148 -41.22 -29.39 -6.19
C GLN A 148 -42.21 -30.49 -6.67
N PRO A 149 -41.79 -31.75 -7.04
CA PRO A 149 -41.15 -32.74 -6.11
C PRO A 149 -40.26 -33.91 -6.63
N VAL A 150 -39.46 -34.45 -5.69
CA VAL A 150 -39.00 -35.84 -5.36
C VAL A 150 -38.61 -36.86 -6.46
N GLY A 151 -37.44 -37.52 -6.28
CA GLY A 151 -37.10 -38.84 -6.90
C GLY A 151 -35.69 -39.36 -6.55
N ASN A 152 -35.59 -40.60 -6.04
CA ASN A 152 -34.51 -41.23 -5.26
C ASN A 152 -33.36 -41.94 -6.06
N GLN A 153 -32.21 -42.16 -5.39
CA GLN A 153 -31.14 -43.21 -5.55
C GLN A 153 -29.87 -43.00 -6.42
N GLY A 154 -28.70 -43.30 -5.81
CA GLY A 154 -27.56 -43.99 -6.49
C GLY A 154 -26.13 -43.47 -6.20
N SER A 155 -25.26 -44.31 -5.64
CA SER A 155 -23.94 -44.03 -5.04
C SER A 155 -22.73 -43.94 -6.00
N SER A 156 -21.68 -43.16 -5.64
CA SER A 156 -20.26 -43.60 -5.57
C SER A 156 -19.29 -42.49 -5.08
N PRO A 157 -18.13 -42.85 -4.49
CA PRO A 157 -17.27 -41.95 -3.73
C PRO A 157 -16.11 -41.39 -4.57
N GLY A 158 -15.77 -40.11 -4.38
CA GLY A 158 -14.67 -39.48 -5.11
C GLY A 158 -14.06 -38.29 -4.38
N ALA A 159 -12.85 -38.51 -3.85
CA ALA A 159 -11.75 -37.58 -3.55
C ALA A 159 -11.99 -36.39 -2.58
N PRO A 160 -11.10 -36.20 -1.56
CA PRO A 160 -11.05 -34.97 -0.80
C PRO A 160 -10.56 -33.82 -1.69
N GLY A 161 -11.27 -32.68 -1.63
CA GLY A 161 -10.92 -31.46 -2.33
C GLY A 161 -9.49 -31.00 -2.03
N SER A 162 -8.78 -30.67 -3.09
CA SER A 162 -7.46 -30.06 -3.06
C SER A 162 -7.46 -28.79 -2.22
N CYS A 163 -6.47 -28.71 -1.34
CA CYS A 163 -6.14 -27.59 -0.47
C CYS A 163 -6.14 -26.24 -1.22
N SER A 164 -7.02 -25.33 -0.82
CA SER A 164 -6.97 -23.90 -1.16
C SER A 164 -5.89 -23.13 -0.36
N GLY A 165 -4.86 -23.80 0.14
CA GLY A 165 -3.95 -23.26 1.14
C GLY A 165 -2.79 -22.41 0.60
N SER A 166 -2.58 -22.35 -0.72
CA SER A 166 -1.38 -21.71 -1.30
C SER A 166 -1.60 -20.31 -1.87
N GLU A 167 -2.82 -19.95 -2.24
CA GLU A 167 -3.14 -18.61 -2.77
C GLU A 167 -3.33 -17.59 -1.63
N ASP A 168 -3.87 -18.02 -0.49
CA ASP A 168 -4.05 -17.22 0.72
C ASP A 168 -2.72 -16.79 1.36
N GLU A 169 -1.65 -17.58 1.21
CA GLU A 169 -0.34 -17.22 1.76
C GLU A 169 0.36 -16.12 0.94
N HIS A 170 0.15 -16.10 -0.38
CA HIS A 170 0.73 -15.15 -1.31
C HIS A 170 0.08 -13.76 -1.27
N THR A 171 -1.22 -13.69 -0.92
CA THR A 171 -1.93 -12.41 -0.67
C THR A 171 -1.54 -11.82 0.68
N ARG A 172 -1.32 -12.66 1.71
CA ARG A 172 -0.80 -12.24 3.02
C ARG A 172 0.63 -11.68 2.95
N THR A 173 1.45 -12.12 1.99
CA THR A 173 2.83 -11.63 1.81
C THR A 173 2.94 -10.27 1.13
N LYS A 174 1.85 -9.72 0.56
CA LYS A 174 1.84 -8.38 -0.06
C LYS A 174 1.52 -7.25 0.91
N LEU A 175 1.39 -7.54 2.22
CA LEU A 175 0.94 -6.56 3.20
C LEU A 175 1.83 -5.31 3.21
N PHE A 176 3.13 -5.45 2.98
CA PHE A 176 3.98 -4.28 2.91
C PHE A 176 5.22 -4.55 2.06
N HIS A 177 5.10 -4.39 0.75
CA HIS A 177 6.27 -4.42 -0.14
C HIS A 177 7.31 -3.31 0.18
N LYS A 178 6.98 -2.40 1.14
CA LYS A 178 7.83 -1.33 1.69
C LYS A 178 7.84 -1.28 3.24
N SER A 179 7.51 -2.38 3.93
CA SER A 179 7.19 -2.37 5.38
C SER A 179 8.28 -1.81 6.24
N MET A 180 9.54 -2.17 5.98
CA MET A 180 10.57 -1.86 6.97
C MET A 180 10.70 -0.35 7.19
N ALA A 181 10.76 0.44 6.11
CA ALA A 181 10.82 1.90 6.22
C ALA A 181 9.56 2.50 6.89
N THR A 182 8.39 1.91 6.66
CA THR A 182 7.14 2.38 7.28
C THR A 182 7.03 1.99 8.76
N VAL A 183 7.49 0.79 9.13
CA VAL A 183 7.57 0.32 10.51
C VAL A 183 8.60 1.14 11.29
N GLU A 184 9.78 1.37 10.71
CA GLU A 184 10.78 2.28 11.26
C GLU A 184 10.18 3.67 11.48
N LEU A 185 9.51 4.23 10.46
CA LEU A 185 8.85 5.52 10.58
C LEU A 185 7.80 5.54 11.70
N PHE A 186 6.99 4.49 11.83
CA PHE A 186 6.04 4.36 12.93
C PHE A 186 6.76 4.39 14.29
N VAL A 187 7.79 3.57 14.47
CA VAL A 187 8.55 3.52 15.73
C VAL A 187 9.19 4.87 16.04
N PHE A 188 9.84 5.51 15.06
CA PHE A 188 10.48 6.82 15.22
C PHE A 188 9.49 7.92 15.61
N LEU A 189 8.28 7.91 15.03
CA LEU A 189 7.29 8.95 15.28
C LEU A 189 6.51 8.73 16.58
N PHE A 190 6.16 7.48 16.92
CA PHE A 190 5.21 7.19 17.99
C PHE A 190 5.85 6.73 19.30
N ALA A 191 7.02 6.10 19.29
CA ALA A 191 7.69 5.72 20.54
C ALA A 191 7.93 6.93 21.47
N PRO A 192 8.36 8.12 20.99
CA PRO A 192 8.50 9.31 21.82
C PRO A 192 7.15 9.91 22.28
N LEU A 193 6.05 9.55 21.61
CA LEU A 193 4.71 10.09 21.86
C LEU A 193 3.81 9.10 22.61
N ILE A 194 4.35 7.98 23.09
CA ILE A 194 3.54 6.87 23.56
C ILE A 194 2.61 7.21 24.74
N HIS A 195 3.08 8.07 25.64
CA HIS A 195 2.30 8.56 26.78
C HIS A 195 1.29 9.67 26.39
N ARG A 196 1.29 10.09 25.12
CA ARG A 196 0.30 11.02 24.56
C ARG A 196 -0.96 10.31 24.11
N ILE A 197 -1.04 8.99 24.25
CA ILE A 197 -2.27 8.22 24.06
C ILE A 197 -2.53 7.52 25.39
N LYS A 198 -3.74 7.65 25.90
CA LYS A 198 -4.17 6.99 27.15
C LYS A 198 -5.16 5.88 26.82
N GLU A 199 -5.31 4.92 27.72
CA GLU A 199 -6.32 3.86 27.59
C GLU A 199 -7.74 4.44 27.47
N SER A 200 -8.05 5.51 28.22
CA SER A 200 -9.32 6.24 28.12
C SER A 200 -9.58 6.88 26.74
N ASP A 201 -8.53 7.15 25.97
CA ASP A 201 -8.65 7.67 24.60
C ASP A 201 -9.09 6.56 23.63
N LEU A 202 -8.82 5.28 23.94
CA LEU A 202 -9.04 4.12 23.07
C LEU A 202 -10.38 3.42 23.34
N THR A 203 -11.46 4.19 23.28
CA THR A 203 -12.82 3.69 23.48
C THR A 203 -13.64 3.74 22.18
N PHE A 204 -14.77 3.03 22.14
CA PHE A 204 -15.69 3.00 20.99
C PHE A 204 -14.97 2.70 19.67
N ARG A 205 -14.94 3.67 18.74
CA ARG A 205 -14.34 3.54 17.41
C ARG A 205 -12.81 3.42 17.39
N LEU A 206 -12.15 3.66 18.52
CA LEU A 206 -10.70 3.52 18.69
C LEU A 206 -10.31 2.27 19.50
N ALA A 207 -11.29 1.47 19.93
CA ALA A 207 -11.03 0.30 20.77
C ALA A 207 -10.13 -0.74 20.07
N SER A 208 -10.25 -0.89 18.74
CA SER A 208 -9.38 -1.80 17.98
C SER A 208 -7.91 -1.43 18.07
N GLY A 209 -7.58 -0.16 18.32
CA GLY A 209 -6.21 0.31 18.50
C GLY A 209 -5.49 -0.27 19.72
N LEU A 210 -6.19 -0.81 20.72
CA LEU A 210 -5.57 -1.37 21.93
C LEU A 210 -4.54 -2.46 21.61
N VAL A 211 -4.77 -3.27 20.57
CA VAL A 211 -3.84 -4.32 20.14
C VAL A 211 -2.47 -3.76 19.71
N ILE A 212 -2.40 -2.48 19.35
CA ILE A 212 -1.15 -1.77 19.02
C ILE A 212 -0.58 -1.12 20.28
N TRP A 213 -1.38 -0.31 20.98
CA TRP A 213 -0.85 0.57 22.02
C TRP A 213 -0.54 -0.15 23.33
N GLN A 214 -1.29 -1.19 23.70
CA GLN A 214 -1.03 -1.93 24.93
C GLN A 214 0.37 -2.58 24.93
N PRO A 215 0.77 -3.36 23.89
CA PRO A 215 2.14 -3.85 23.80
C PRO A 215 3.18 -2.74 23.81
N MET A 216 2.93 -1.63 23.11
CA MET A 216 3.87 -0.51 23.10
C MET A 216 4.06 0.08 24.51
N TRP A 217 2.99 0.28 25.30
CA TRP A 217 3.09 0.82 26.67
C TRP A 217 3.92 -0.10 27.57
N GLU A 218 3.87 -1.39 27.30
CA GLU A 218 4.66 -2.43 27.96
C GLU A 218 6.07 -2.59 27.36
N HIS A 219 6.49 -1.72 26.43
CA HIS A 219 7.77 -1.79 25.72
C HIS A 219 7.96 -3.08 24.91
N ARG A 220 6.86 -3.62 24.38
CA ARG A 220 6.82 -4.83 23.55
C ARG A 220 6.38 -4.50 22.13
N GLN A 221 6.75 -5.39 21.20
CA GLN A 221 6.27 -5.35 19.83
C GLN A 221 4.78 -5.76 19.78
N PRO A 222 3.94 -5.04 19.03
CA PRO A 222 2.57 -5.48 18.76
C PRO A 222 2.54 -6.76 17.92
N ASP A 223 1.75 -7.75 18.36
CA ASP A 223 1.58 -9.01 17.64
C ASP A 223 0.51 -8.90 16.54
N ILE A 224 0.81 -8.08 15.54
CA ILE A 224 -0.02 -7.93 14.34
C ILE A 224 0.82 -8.09 13.08
N PRO A 225 0.24 -8.57 11.95
CA PRO A 225 0.99 -8.83 10.72
C PRO A 225 1.79 -7.63 10.21
N ALA A 226 1.33 -6.41 10.46
CA ALA A 226 2.04 -5.19 10.07
C ALA A 226 3.43 -5.04 10.71
N PHE A 227 3.64 -5.62 11.89
CA PHE A 227 4.91 -5.57 12.60
C PHE A 227 5.64 -6.93 12.61
N THR A 228 4.94 -8.06 12.51
CA THR A 228 5.55 -9.40 12.66
C THR A 228 5.83 -10.12 11.34
N ALA A 229 5.26 -9.68 10.21
CA ALA A 229 5.45 -10.36 8.94
C ALA A 229 6.90 -10.28 8.44
N LEU A 230 7.42 -11.41 7.96
CA LEU A 230 8.75 -11.49 7.35
C LEU A 230 8.77 -10.79 5.99
N ILE A 231 9.79 -9.96 5.78
CA ILE A 231 9.96 -9.17 4.55
C ILE A 231 11.06 -9.81 3.71
N LYS A 232 10.80 -10.08 2.43
CA LYS A 232 11.85 -10.50 1.50
C LYS A 232 12.81 -9.32 1.26
N PRO A 233 14.13 -9.47 1.49
CA PRO A 233 15.08 -8.39 1.25
C PRO A 233 15.05 -7.94 -0.22
N VAL A 234 14.80 -6.65 -0.46
CA VAL A 234 14.85 -6.07 -1.81
C VAL A 234 16.31 -5.73 -2.14
N ARG A 235 16.89 -6.42 -3.13
CA ARG A 235 18.24 -6.12 -3.62
C ARG A 235 18.13 -5.11 -4.76
N ASN A 236 18.50 -3.86 -4.52
CA ASN A 236 18.66 -2.86 -5.58
C ASN A 236 19.97 -3.10 -6.34
N ILE A 237 19.98 -4.08 -7.26
CA ILE A 237 21.15 -4.32 -8.11
C ILE A 237 21.14 -3.30 -9.24
N VAL A 238 21.92 -2.24 -9.10
CA VAL A 238 22.18 -1.31 -10.20
C VAL A 238 23.13 -2.00 -11.18
N THR A 239 22.60 -2.78 -12.13
CA THR A 239 23.41 -3.27 -13.25
C THR A 239 23.62 -2.15 -14.25
N ALA A 240 24.82 -1.59 -14.28
CA ALA A 240 25.22 -0.65 -15.32
C ALA A 240 25.24 -1.37 -16.68
N LYS A 241 24.29 -1.05 -17.57
CA LYS A 241 24.30 -1.54 -18.95
C LYS A 241 25.34 -0.73 -19.73
N ARG A 242 26.56 -1.25 -19.83
CA ARG A 242 27.64 -0.64 -20.62
C ARG A 242 27.32 -0.84 -22.11
N ASN A 243 26.64 0.12 -22.72
CA ASN A 243 26.50 0.14 -24.18
C ASN A 243 27.84 0.56 -24.80
N SER A 244 28.74 -0.40 -25.01
CA SER A 244 29.89 -0.18 -25.89
C SER A 244 29.40 -0.08 -27.33
N PRO A 245 29.66 1.01 -28.07
CA PRO A 245 29.42 1.02 -29.51
C PRO A 245 30.36 0.00 -30.15
N VAL A 246 29.78 -1.04 -30.77
CA VAL A 246 30.52 -1.94 -31.66
C VAL A 246 30.85 -1.12 -32.91
N ASN A 247 32.03 -0.49 -32.91
CA ASN A 247 32.66 -0.02 -34.13
C ASN A 247 33.73 -1.03 -34.51
N ASN A 248 33.55 -1.70 -35.66
CA ASN A 248 34.56 -1.84 -36.70
C ASN A 248 34.06 -2.85 -37.74
N GLN A 249 33.50 -2.33 -38.83
CA GLN A 249 33.73 -2.94 -40.13
C GLN A 249 35.14 -2.56 -40.57
N CYS A 250 35.99 -3.54 -40.87
CA CYS A 250 36.99 -3.46 -41.94
C CYS A 250 37.50 -4.88 -42.23
N SER A 251 37.27 -5.32 -43.45
CA SER A 251 37.68 -6.60 -44.05
C SER A 251 39.20 -6.66 -44.30
N PRO A 252 39.75 -7.87 -44.58
CA PRO A 252 41.19 -8.11 -44.64
C PRO A 252 41.78 -7.91 -46.05
N CYS A 253 43.12 -7.86 -46.09
CA CYS A 253 44.06 -8.08 -47.21
C CYS A 253 44.80 -6.85 -47.75
N GLY A 254 46.15 -6.95 -47.77
CA GLY A 254 46.97 -6.19 -48.72
C GLY A 254 48.36 -5.74 -48.26
N SER A 255 49.33 -6.65 -48.30
CA SER A 255 50.75 -6.46 -48.69
C SER A 255 51.62 -5.30 -48.15
N GLY A 256 52.78 -5.69 -47.60
CA GLY A 256 54.07 -5.12 -48.04
C GLY A 256 54.76 -4.15 -47.07
N ASN A 257 55.69 -4.67 -46.27
CA ASN A 257 56.80 -3.87 -45.72
C ASN A 257 57.77 -3.50 -46.86
N PRO A 258 58.38 -2.29 -46.82
CA PRO A 258 59.73 -2.21 -46.24
C PRO A 258 59.92 -0.96 -45.35
N GLY A 259 60.72 -1.11 -44.30
CA GLY A 259 61.08 -0.01 -43.39
C GLY A 259 62.20 0.90 -43.94
N PRO A 260 62.61 1.88 -43.14
CA PRO A 260 64.02 2.25 -43.09
C PRO A 260 64.60 2.21 -41.67
N MET A 261 65.89 1.83 -41.63
CA MET A 261 66.83 1.87 -40.51
C MET A 261 67.02 3.27 -39.94
N VAL A 262 67.33 3.36 -38.63
CA VAL A 262 68.54 3.92 -37.96
C VAL A 262 68.18 4.23 -36.50
N SER A 263 68.74 3.57 -35.46
CA SER A 263 70.02 3.88 -34.78
C SER A 263 70.17 5.38 -34.50
N PHE A 264 70.18 5.88 -33.26
CA PHE A 264 70.89 5.44 -32.05
C PHE A 264 70.03 5.58 -30.78
#